data_AF-A0A2T4LK24-F1
#
_entry.id   AF-A0A2T4LK24-F1
#
_cell.length_a   1.000
_cell.length_b   1.000
_cell.length_c   1.000
_cell.angle_alpha   90.00
_cell.angle_beta   90.00
_cell.angle_gamma   90.00
#
_symmetry.space_group_name_H-M   'P 1'
#
loop_
_entity.id
_entity.type
_entity.pdbx_description
1 polymer ?
#
loop_
_entity_poly.entity_id
_entity_poly.type
_entity_poly.pdbx_seq_one_letter_code
_entity_poly.pdbx_strand_id
1 'polypeptide(L)' 'QSIAKAVKDSAQEAEIEVKRMEGYNEARWVLIDLADVVVHIFHKDERDYYNVEKLYRDAPIETYRQAVY' A
#
# COMPACT_ATOMS: atom_id res chain seq x y z
N GLN A 1 -6.40 4.75 7.63
CA GLN A 1 -7.37 4.96 6.52
C GLN A 1 -6.95 6.10 5.58
N SER A 2 -6.46 7.25 6.07
CA SER A 2 -6.16 8.42 5.23
C SER A 2 -5.18 8.16 4.07
N ILE A 3 -4.12 7.38 4.29
CA ILE A 3 -3.16 7.02 3.22
C ILE A 3 -3.86 6.20 2.12
N ALA A 4 -4.70 5.22 2.49
CA ALA A 4 -5.43 4.40 1.52
C ALA A 4 -6.39 5.23 0.68
N LYS A 5 -7.07 6.19 1.31
CA LYS A 5 -7.91 7.16 0.59
C LYS A 5 -7.08 8.02 -0.36
N ALA A 6 -5.95 8.55 0.08
CA ALA A 6 -5.07 9.36 -0.76
C ALA A 6 -4.57 8.57 -1.99
N VAL A 7 -4.15 7.31 -1.81
CA VAL A 7 -3.75 6.44 -2.93
C VAL A 7 -4.90 6.25 -3.92
N LYS A 8 -6.12 5.99 -3.43
CA LYS A 8 -7.31 5.84 -4.28
C LYS A 8 -7.62 7.13 -5.04
N ASP A 9 -7.60 8.28 -4.36
CA ASP A 9 -7.91 9.57 -4.96
C ASP A 9 -6.86 9.91 -6.05
N SER A 10 -5.56 9.70 -5.78
CA SER A 10 -4.50 9.88 -6.77
C SER A 10 -4.56 8.91 -7.95
N ALA A 11 -4.96 7.65 -7.72
CA ALA A 11 -5.19 6.69 -8.81
C ALA A 11 -6.32 7.18 -9.73
N GLN A 12 -7.42 7.69 -9.14
CA GLN A 12 -8.53 8.24 -9.91
C GLN A 12 -8.13 9.49 -10.71
N GLU A 13 -7.35 10.40 -10.14
CA GLU A 13 -6.82 11.58 -10.84
C GLU A 13 -5.89 11.20 -12.01
N ALA A 14 -5.17 10.08 -11.87
CA ALA A 14 -4.31 9.53 -12.92
C ALA A 14 -5.05 8.62 -13.92
N GLU A 15 -6.38 8.52 -13.83
CA GLU A 15 -7.22 7.63 -14.64
C GLU A 15 -6.84 6.13 -14.54
N ILE A 16 -6.27 5.74 -13.39
CA ILE A 16 -5.91 4.35 -13.08
C ILE A 16 -7.06 3.69 -12.31
N GLU A 17 -7.50 2.54 -12.79
CA GLU A 17 -8.56 1.76 -12.16
C GLU A 17 -8.07 1.05 -10.90
N VAL A 18 -8.78 1.25 -9.78
CA VAL A 18 -8.60 0.44 -8.57
C VAL A 18 -9.43 -0.84 -8.68
N LYS A 19 -8.77 -1.96 -8.99
CA LYS A 19 -9.43 -3.26 -9.17
C LYS A 19 -10.06 -3.78 -7.90
N ARG A 20 -9.35 -3.63 -6.78
CA ARG A 20 -9.82 -4.08 -5.47
C ARG A 20 -9.19 -3.27 -4.34
N MET A 21 -9.94 -3.13 -3.26
CA MET A 21 -9.43 -2.65 -1.99
C MET A 21 -9.94 -3.53 -0.84
N GLU A 22 -9.02 -4.12 -0.07
CA GLU A 22 -9.31 -5.03 1.04
C GLU A 22 -8.80 -4.45 2.37
N GLY A 23 -9.48 -4.78 3.49
CA GLY A 23 -9.06 -4.37 4.85
C GLY A 23 -9.24 -2.88 5.19
N TYR A 24 -9.95 -2.12 4.35
CA TYR A 24 -10.12 -0.67 4.51
C TYR A 24 -10.84 -0.28 5.81
N ASN A 25 -11.84 -1.06 6.23
CA ASN A 25 -12.66 -0.74 7.40
C ASN A 25 -11.87 -0.94 8.71
N GLU A 26 -11.06 -1.98 8.79
CA GLU A 26 -10.23 -2.33 9.94
C GLU A 26 -8.95 -1.48 10.00
N ALA A 27 -8.42 -1.10 8.84
CA ALA A 27 -7.26 -0.23 8.67
C ALA A 27 -5.97 -0.69 9.39
N ARG A 28 -5.89 -1.97 9.75
CA ARG A 28 -4.69 -2.64 10.28
C ARG A 28 -3.73 -3.03 9.15
N TRP A 29 -4.28 -3.56 8.07
CA TRP A 29 -3.59 -3.78 6.80
C TRP A 29 -4.60 -3.53 5.68
N VAL A 30 -4.28 -2.58 4.81
CA VAL A 30 -5.06 -2.30 3.60
C VAL A 30 -4.25 -2.75 2.38
N LEU A 31 -4.89 -3.52 1.51
CA LEU A 31 -4.35 -3.91 0.20
C LEU A 31 -5.13 -3.17 -0.89
N ILE A 32 -4.41 -2.54 -1.81
CA ILE A 32 -4.98 -1.87 -2.98
C ILE A 32 -4.37 -2.49 -4.24
N ASP A 33 -5.22 -3.07 -5.08
CA ASP A 33 -4.85 -3.69 -6.34
C ASP A 33 -5.08 -2.70 -7.50
N LEU A 34 -3.98 -2.31 -8.17
CA LEU A 34 -3.96 -1.44 -9.36
C LEU A 34 -3.50 -2.22 -10.61
N ALA A 35 -3.68 -3.55 -10.63
CA ALA A 35 -3.19 -4.49 -11.63
C ALA A 35 -1.66 -4.62 -11.70
N ASP A 36 -0.96 -3.62 -12.25
CA ASP A 36 0.50 -3.67 -12.41
C ASP A 36 1.25 -3.39 -11.09
N VAL A 37 0.57 -2.72 -10.15
CA VAL A 37 1.11 -2.35 -8.84
C VAL A 37 0.13 -2.76 -7.75
N VAL A 38 0.63 -3.41 -6.70
CA VAL A 38 -0.14 -3.72 -5.49
C VAL A 38 0.42 -2.94 -4.31
N VAL A 39 -0.41 -2.07 -3.72
CA VAL A 39 -0.01 -1.22 -2.60
C VAL A 39 -0.43 -1.87 -1.29
N HIS A 40 0.55 -2.06 -0.39
CA HIS A 40 0.33 -2.56 0.96
C HIS A 40 0.48 -1.42 1.96
N ILE A 41 -0.57 -1.11 2.72
CA ILE A 41 -0.57 -0.06 3.75
C ILE A 41 -0.77 -0.72 5.10
N PHE A 42 0.29 -0.74 5.90
CA PHE A 42 0.27 -1.35 7.23
C PHE A 42 0.10 -0.31 8.33
N HIS A 43 -0.68 -0.67 9.35
CA HIS A 43 -0.51 -0.07 10.67
C HIS A 43 0.88 -0.44 11.19
N LYS A 44 1.53 0.50 11.91
CA LYS A 44 2.92 0.35 12.37
C LYS A 44 3.16 -1.01 13.08
N ASP A 45 2.29 -1.36 14.02
CA ASP A 45 2.43 -2.58 14.83
C ASP A 45 2.19 -3.89 14.06
N GLU A 46 1.55 -3.83 12.89
CA GLU A 46 1.19 -5.02 12.10
C GLU A 46 2.26 -5.37 11.06
N ARG A 47 3.05 -4.38 10.63
CA ARG A 47 4.03 -4.58 9.55
C ARG A 47 5.06 -5.66 9.90
N ASP A 48 5.60 -5.59 11.12
CA ASP A 48 6.62 -6.53 11.59
C ASP A 48 6.04 -7.94 11.77
N TYR A 49 4.74 -8.04 12.09
CA TYR A 49 4.04 -9.32 12.25
C TYR A 49 3.85 -10.04 10.91
N TYR A 50 3.39 -9.32 9.87
CA TYR A 50 3.15 -9.91 8.55
C TYR A 50 4.44 -10.07 7.72
N ASN A 51 5.42 -9.19 7.88
CA ASN A 51 6.76 -9.26 7.27
C ASN A 51 6.74 -9.69 5.80
N VAL A 52 5.95 -8.99 4.99
CA VAL A 52 5.73 -9.29 3.57
C VAL A 52 7.05 -9.14 2.78
N GLU A 53 7.97 -8.33 3.27
CA GLU A 53 9.32 -8.16 2.75
C GLU A 53 10.09 -9.50 2.68
N LYS A 54 9.82 -10.43 3.61
CA LYS A 54 10.42 -11.77 3.57
C LYS A 54 9.99 -12.59 2.35
N LEU A 55 8.73 -12.42 1.90
CA LEU A 55 8.20 -13.11 0.74
C LEU A 55 8.86 -12.61 -0.55
N TYR A 56 9.14 -11.32 -0.64
CA TYR A 56 9.73 -10.67 -1.81
C TYR A 56 11.23 -10.39 -1.67
N ARG A 57 11.92 -11.14 -0.79
CA ARG A 57 13.31 -10.89 -0.42
C ARG A 57 14.31 -10.89 -1.58
N ASP A 58 13.99 -11.57 -2.67
CA ASP A 58 14.84 -11.71 -3.85
C ASP A 58 14.54 -10.63 -4.91
N ALA A 59 13.53 -9.79 -4.69
CA ALA A 59 13.22 -8.66 -5.56
C ALA A 59 14.12 -7.45 -5.23
N PRO A 60 14.53 -6.67 -6.24
CA PRO A 60 15.20 -5.39 -6.01
C PRO A 60 14.36 -4.46 -5.12
N ILE A 61 15.00 -3.79 -4.16
CA ILE A 61 14.35 -2.85 -3.25
C ILE A 61 14.74 -1.44 -3.62
N GLU A 62 13.75 -0.63 -3.99
CA GLU A 62 13.90 0.81 -4.18
C GLU A 62 13.38 1.56 -2.95
N THR A 63 14.24 2.39 -2.36
CA THR A 63 13.90 3.17 -1.15
C THR A 63 13.46 4.58 -1.53
N TYR A 64 12.23 4.94 -1.16
CA TYR A 64 11.68 6.28 -1.35
C TYR A 64 11.94 7.13 -0.11
N ARG A 65 12.47 8.34 -0.30
CA ARG A 65 12.65 9.30 0.81
C ARG A 65 11.28 9.77 1.30
N GLN A 66 11.08 9.74 2.62
CA GLN A 66 9.95 10.44 3.21
C GLN A 66 10.13 11.95 2.98
N ALA A 67 9.06 12.62 2.56
CA ALA A 67 9.04 14.07 2.55
C ALA A 67 9.20 14.56 4.00
N VAL A 68 10.29 15.28 4.27
CA VAL A 68 10.46 16.00 5.52
C VAL A 68 9.57 17.24 5.39
N TYR A 69 8.50 17.30 6.18
CA TYR A 69 7.66 18.49 6.31
C TYR A 69 8.32 19.49 7.27
#